data_AF-A0A2Z7AGL2-F1
#
_entry.id   AF-A0A2Z7AGL2-F1
#
_cell.length_a   1.000
_cell.length_b   1.000
_cell.length_c   1.000
_cell.angle_alpha   90.00
_cell.angle_beta   90.00
_cell.angle_gamma   90.00
#
_symmetry.space_group_name_H-M   'P 1'
#
loop_
_entity.id
_entity.type
_entity.pdbx_description
1 polymer ?
#
loop_
_entity_poly.entity_id
_entity_poly.type
_entity_poly.pdbx_seq_one_letter_code
_entity_poly.pdbx_strand_id
1 'polypeptide(L)' 'MEFHSLTKRELQSLCKMNKIPANMTNIAMADALKSLEFVEGIEEFLQPKESESAQSSMESPA' A
#
# COMPACT_ATOMS: atom_id res chain seq x y z
N MET A 1 6.10 4.04 -10.49
CA MET A 1 5.07 3.94 -9.43
C MET A 1 5.03 5.25 -8.65
N GLU A 2 3.84 5.69 -8.24
CA GLU A 2 3.66 6.96 -7.52
C GLU A 2 3.66 6.73 -6.00
N PHE A 3 4.83 6.47 -5.41
CA PHE A 3 4.94 6.17 -3.98
C PHE A 3 4.72 7.38 -3.06
N HIS A 4 4.78 8.60 -3.60
CA HIS A 4 4.58 9.82 -2.81
C HIS A 4 3.12 10.02 -2.34
N SER A 5 2.16 9.30 -2.92
CA SER A 5 0.76 9.30 -2.50
C SER A 5 0.50 8.37 -1.31
N LEU A 6 1.44 7.46 -1.00
CA LEU A 6 1.32 6.52 0.10
C LEU A 6 1.57 7.19 1.45
N THR A 7 0.87 6.70 2.47
CA THR A 7 1.08 7.09 3.85
C THR A 7 2.44 6.59 4.35
N LYS A 8 2.95 7.21 5.42
CA LYS A 8 4.19 6.79 6.07
C LYS A 8 4.18 5.31 6.47
N ARG A 9 3.03 4.78 6.90
CA ARG A 9 2.90 3.39 7.34
C ARG A 9 3.03 2.42 6.16
N GLU A 10 2.42 2.74 5.02
CA GLU A 10 2.47 1.93 3.80
C GLU A 10 3.89 1.92 3.23
N LEU A 11 4.53 3.10 3.17
CA LEU A 11 5.94 3.23 2.80
C LEU A 11 6.85 2.38 3.70
N GLN A 12 6.62 2.39 5.02
CA GLN A 12 7.41 1.57 5.95
C GLN A 12 7.21 0.07 5.73
N SER A 13 5.98 -0.39 5.48
CA SER A 13 5.69 -1.79 5.18
C SER A 13 6.39 -2.23 3.90
N LEU A 14 6.24 -1.45 2.82
CA LEU A 14 6.89 -1.72 1.54
C LEU A 14 8.41 -1.72 1.66
N CYS A 15 8.99 -0.72 2.35
CA CYS A 15 10.43 -0.69 2.59
C CYS A 15 10.89 -1.95 3.33
N LYS A 16 10.18 -2.39 4.38
CA LYS A 16 10.54 -3.61 5.11
C LYS A 16 10.48 -4.87 4.24
N MET A 17 9.44 -5.02 3.42
CA MET A 17 9.30 -6.17 2.51
C MET A 17 10.44 -6.19 1.48
N ASN A 18 10.82 -5.02 0.97
CA ASN A 18 11.87 -4.87 -0.03
C ASN A 18 13.28 -4.68 0.56
N LYS A 19 13.46 -4.96 1.86
CA LYS A 19 14.74 -4.84 2.60
C LYS A 19 15.38 -3.44 2.56
N ILE A 20 14.57 -2.40 2.41
CA ILE A 20 14.96 -0.98 2.48
C ILE A 20 14.82 -0.48 3.93
N PRO A 21 15.80 0.28 4.45
CA PRO A 21 15.69 0.91 5.76
C PRO A 21 14.56 1.96 5.79
N ALA A 22 13.63 1.81 6.74
CA ALA A 22 12.41 2.64 6.86
C ALA A 22 12.48 3.70 7.98
N ASN A 23 13.70 4.07 8.38
CA ASN A 23 13.99 5.09 9.40
C ASN A 23 14.23 6.49 8.82
N MET A 24 13.95 6.67 7.52
CA MET A 24 14.16 7.91 6.78
C MET A 24 12.86 8.67 6.53
N THR A 25 12.94 9.81 5.84
CA THR A 25 11.77 10.65 5.50
C THR A 25 10.85 9.94 4.51
N ASN A 26 9.58 10.36 4.44
CA ASN A 26 8.62 9.79 3.47
C ASN A 26 9.13 9.92 2.02
N ILE A 27 9.77 11.05 1.70
CA ILE A 27 10.36 11.29 0.37
C ILE A 27 11.47 10.28 0.10
N ALA A 28 12.40 10.10 1.04
CA ALA A 28 13.51 9.16 0.88
C ALA A 28 13.03 7.70 0.76
N MET A 29 11.99 7.29 1.51
CA MET A 29 11.39 5.96 1.36
C MET A 29 10.74 5.79 -0.02
N ALA A 30 9.99 6.79 -0.48
CA ALA A 30 9.36 6.76 -1.80
C ALA A 30 10.39 6.70 -2.93
N ASP A 31 11.47 7.48 -2.85
CA ASP A 31 12.55 7.47 -3.82
C ASP A 31 13.31 6.14 -3.83
N ALA A 32 13.56 5.55 -2.65
CA ALA A 32 14.20 4.24 -2.54
C ALA A 32 13.34 3.14 -3.18
N LEU A 33 12.02 3.14 -2.94
CA LEU A 33 11.08 2.22 -3.59
C LEU A 33 11.01 2.46 -5.10
N LYS A 34 11.06 3.72 -5.55
CA LYS A 34 11.07 4.10 -6.98
C LYS A 34 12.35 3.68 -7.70
N SER A 35 13.45 3.54 -6.97
CA SER A 35 14.73 3.06 -7.51
C SER A 35 14.76 1.54 -7.73
N LEU A 36 13.79 0.79 -7.21
CA LEU A 36 13.68 -0.64 -7.43
C LEU A 36 13.00 -0.94 -8.77
N GLU A 37 13.50 -1.95 -9.47
CA GLU A 37 12.88 -2.46 -10.71
C GLU A 37 11.55 -3.18 -10.42
N PHE A 38 11.49 -3.88 -9.29
CA PHE A 38 10.30 -4.55 -8.80
C PHE A 38 10.11 -4.24 -7.30
N VAL A 39 8.89 -3.88 -6.92
CA VAL A 39 8.52 -3.61 -5.53
C VAL A 39 7.54 -4.68 -5.08
N GLU A 40 8.00 -5.56 -4.20
CA GLU A 40 7.19 -6.63 -3.61
C GLU A 40 6.09 -6.04 -2.72
N GLY A 41 4.86 -6.56 -2.86
CA GLY A 41 3.70 -6.14 -2.06
C GLY A 41 3.01 -4.85 -2.52
N ILE A 42 3.49 -4.19 -3.58
CA ILE A 42 2.89 -2.93 -4.07
C ILE A 42 1.47 -3.09 -4.60
N GLU A 43 1.10 -4.28 -5.03
CA GLU A 43 -0.24 -4.61 -5.55
C GLU A 43 -1.32 -4.40 -4.47
N GLU A 44 -1.02 -4.70 -3.21
CA GLU A 44 -1.95 -4.49 -2.08
C GLU A 44 -2.25 -3.01 -1.82
N PHE A 45 -1.36 -2.10 -2.23
CA PHE A 45 -1.49 -0.66 -2.03
C PHE A 45 -1.96 0.08 -3.28
N LEU A 46 -1.80 -0.51 -4.46
CA LEU A 46 -2.28 0.03 -5.74
C LEU A 46 -3.70 -0.41 -6.07
N GLN A 47 -4.27 -1.38 -5.36
CA GLN A 47 -5.68 -1.71 -5.52
C GLN A 47 -6.53 -0.45 -5.25
N PRO A 48 -7.36 -0.01 -6.21
CA PRO A 48 -8.47 0.84 -5.91
C PRO A 48 -9.23 0.17 -4.76
N LYS A 49 -9.71 0.97 -3.82
CA LYS A 49 -10.46 0.51 -2.65
C LYS A 49 -11.83 -0.07 -3.08
N GLU A 50 -11.86 -1.08 -3.92
CA GLU A 50 -13.04 -1.89 -4.21
C GLU A 50 -13.20 -2.91 -3.09
N SER A 51 -13.42 -2.42 -1.89
CA SER A 51 -13.82 -3.24 -0.75
C SER A 51 -14.67 -2.42 0.20
N GLU A 52 -15.78 -1.89 -0.33
CA GLU A 52 -17.03 -1.82 0.43
C GLU A 52 -18.24 -1.85 -0.52
N SER A 53 -18.61 -3.05 -0.98
CA SER A 53 -20.00 -3.39 -1.32
C SER A 53 -20.13 -4.91 -1.46
N ALA A 54 -19.80 -5.64 -0.40
CA ALA A 54 -20.19 -7.05 -0.28
C ALA A 54 -20.35 -7.47 1.19
N GLN A 55 -21.20 -6.75 1.94
CA GLN A 55 -21.85 -7.32 3.13
C GLN A 55 -23.32 -6.88 3.08
N SER A 56 -24.18 -7.72 2.52
CA SER A 56 -24.98 -8.70 3.28
C SER A 56 -26.21 -8.06 3.91
N SER A 57 -27.27 -7.88 3.10
CA SER A 57 -28.64 -7.79 3.61
C SER A 57 -29.39 -9.03 3.16
N MET A 58 -29.14 -10.14 3.83
CA MET A 58 -30.06 -11.26 3.85
C MET A 58 -30.75 -11.27 5.20
N GLU A 59 -31.98 -10.76 5.26
CA GLU A 59 -33.07 -11.23 6.13
C GLU A 59 -34.43 -10.67 5.63
N SER A 60 -35.24 -11.51 4.98
CA SER A 60 -36.73 -11.44 5.00
C SER A 60 -37.21 -11.89 6.40
N PRO A 61 -38.47 -11.68 6.90
CA PRO A 61 -39.74 -11.43 6.20
C PRO A 61 -40.72 -10.43 6.89
N ALA A 62 -41.81 -10.06 6.19
CA ALA A 62 -43.09 -9.70 6.81
C ALA A 62 -44.23 -10.16 5.89
#